data_AF-A0A536VXM8-F1
#
_entry.id   AF-A0A536VXM8-F1
#
_cell.length_a   1.000
_cell.length_b   1.000
_cell.length_c   1.000
_cell.angle_alpha   90.00
_cell.angle_beta   90.00
_cell.angle_gamma   90.00
#
_symmetry.space_group_name_H-M   'P 1'
#
loop_
_entity.id
_entity.type
_entity.pdbx_description
1 polymer ?
#
loop_
_entity_poly.entity_id
_entity_poly.type
_entity_poly.pdbx_seq_one_letter_code
_entity_poly.pdbx_strand_id
1 'polypeptide(L)'
;MQASGSATSINESNVALLDAFALHLATRAAHTRAAYLRDTAKLCALCGDKSVKTLARAELARFLATLHGGGLSGRSLARMLSAWRTFFRFVIERDP
;
A
#
# COMPACT_ATOMS: atom_id res chain seq x y z
N MET A 1 -31.21 4.82 13.74
CA MET A 1 -29.92 5.42 14.13
C MET A 1 -28.99 4.27 14.54
N GLN A 2 -28.18 3.76 13.61
CA GLN A 2 -27.08 2.85 13.93
C GLN A 2 -25.82 3.45 13.29
N ALA A 3 -24.97 3.99 14.15
CA ALA A 3 -23.62 4.41 13.80
C ALA A 3 -22.74 3.17 13.90
N SER A 4 -22.52 2.48 12.79
CA SER A 4 -21.42 1.51 12.68
C SER A 4 -20.27 2.21 12.00
N GLY A 5 -19.40 2.83 12.80
CA GLY A 5 -18.06 3.15 12.36
C GLY A 5 -17.35 1.84 12.10
N SER A 6 -17.25 1.42 10.83
CA SER A 6 -16.36 0.33 10.45
C SER A 6 -14.95 0.77 10.80
N ALA A 7 -14.38 0.20 11.86
CA ALA A 7 -12.94 0.20 12.06
C ALA A 7 -12.34 -0.30 10.73
N THR A 8 -11.46 0.49 10.13
CA THR A 8 -10.78 0.14 8.88
C THR A 8 -9.93 -1.10 9.13
N SER A 9 -10.56 -2.28 9.08
CA SER A 9 -9.88 -3.54 9.18
C SER A 9 -9.05 -3.70 7.91
N ILE A 10 -7.75 -3.92 8.09
CA ILE A 10 -6.86 -4.21 6.99
C ILE A 10 -6.93 -5.72 6.77
N ASN A 11 -7.20 -6.14 5.53
CA ASN A 11 -7.21 -7.54 5.15
C ASN A 11 -5.96 -8.28 5.68
N GLU A 12 -6.14 -9.44 6.32
CA GLU A 12 -5.04 -10.19 6.95
C GLU A 12 -3.94 -10.59 5.95
N SER A 13 -4.31 -10.90 4.69
CA SER A 13 -3.32 -11.19 3.65
C SER A 13 -2.48 -9.95 3.30
N ASN A 14 -3.04 -8.74 3.39
CA ASN A 14 -2.29 -7.50 3.19
C ASN A 14 -1.30 -7.28 4.33
N VAL A 15 -1.68 -7.59 5.58
CA VAL A 15 -0.76 -7.52 6.74
C VAL A 15 0.41 -8.49 6.55
N ALA A 16 0.12 -9.75 6.23
CA ALA A 16 1.16 -10.75 5.98
C ALA A 16 2.10 -10.36 4.82
N LEU A 17 1.57 -9.74 3.76
CA LEU A 17 2.38 -9.24 2.64
C LEU A 17 3.26 -8.05 3.04
N LEU A 18 2.79 -7.15 3.91
CA LEU A 18 3.60 -6.04 4.42
C LEU A 18 4.78 -6.54 5.26
N ASP A 19 4.55 -7.52 6.13
CA ASP A 19 5.61 -8.13 6.94
C ASP A 19 6.64 -8.81 6.02
N ALA A 20 6.19 -9.61 5.07
CA ALA A 20 7.07 -10.26 4.10
C ALA A 20 7.85 -9.23 3.25
N PHE A 21 7.23 -8.11 2.89
CA PHE A 21 7.89 -7.03 2.17
C PHE A 21 8.94 -6.31 3.02
N ALA A 22 8.71 -6.17 4.34
CA ALA A 22 9.70 -5.64 5.27
C ALA A 22 10.96 -6.50 5.32
N LEU A 23 10.82 -7.83 5.33
CA LEU A 23 11.94 -8.75 5.20
C LEU A 23 12.63 -8.62 3.84
N HIS A 24 11.88 -8.53 2.74
CA HIS A 24 12.45 -8.36 1.40
C HIS A 24 13.29 -7.07 1.26
N LEU A 25 12.91 -6.00 1.97
CA LEU A 25 13.63 -4.73 1.97
C LEU A 25 14.79 -4.67 3.00
N ALA A 26 15.12 -5.76 3.71
CA ALA A 26 16.08 -5.75 4.81
C ALA A 26 17.46 -5.18 4.42
N THR A 27 17.92 -5.43 3.19
CA THR A 27 19.21 -4.97 2.65
C THR A 27 19.21 -3.54 2.13
N ARG A 28 18.05 -2.87 2.07
CA ARG A 28 17.93 -1.47 1.64
C ARG A 28 18.32 -0.51 2.76
N ALA A 29 18.78 0.67 2.40
CA ALA A 29 19.04 1.74 3.35
C ALA A 29 17.81 2.04 4.23
N ALA A 30 18.03 2.27 5.52
CA ALA A 30 16.97 2.38 6.52
C ALA A 30 15.90 3.42 6.15
N HIS A 31 16.31 4.58 5.64
CA HIS A 31 15.39 5.65 5.23
C HIS A 31 14.52 5.25 4.02
N THR A 32 15.09 4.53 3.03
CA THR A 32 14.34 4.01 1.88
C THR A 32 13.36 2.94 2.32
N ARG A 33 13.81 1.99 3.14
CA ARG A 33 12.96 0.92 3.70
C ARG A 33 11.77 1.51 4.46
N ALA A 34 12.02 2.44 5.37
CA ALA A 34 10.95 3.10 6.14
C ALA A 34 9.97 3.87 5.25
N ALA A 35 10.47 4.57 4.21
CA ALA A 35 9.61 5.26 3.26
C ALA A 35 8.71 4.29 2.48
N TYR A 36 9.28 3.18 1.98
CA TYR A 36 8.54 2.21 1.17
C TYR A 36 7.49 1.46 2.00
N LEU A 37 7.84 1.07 3.23
CA LEU A 37 6.90 0.42 4.15
C LEU A 37 5.74 1.36 4.51
N ARG A 38 6.01 2.62 4.85
CA ARG A 38 4.93 3.60 5.13
C ARG A 38 4.01 3.80 3.94
N ASP A 39 4.57 3.93 2.74
CA ASP A 39 3.79 4.18 1.53
C ASP A 39 2.95 2.96 1.11
N THR A 40 3.46 1.75 1.35
CA THR A 40 2.76 0.48 1.06
C THR A 40 1.71 0.17 2.12
N ALA A 41 1.96 0.51 3.38
CA ALA A 41 0.97 0.41 4.44
C ALA A 41 -0.25 1.30 4.17
N LYS A 42 -0.04 2.51 3.61
CA LYS A 42 -1.13 3.37 3.15
C LYS A 42 -1.96 2.73 2.04
N LEU A 43 -1.32 2.04 1.09
CA LEU A 43 -2.05 1.28 0.06
C LEU A 43 -2.93 0.21 0.70
N CYS A 44 -2.38 -0.58 1.61
CA CYS A 44 -3.12 -1.65 2.29
C CYS A 44 -4.29 -1.11 3.11
N ALA A 45 -4.11 0.02 3.79
CA ALA A 45 -5.19 0.72 4.49
C ALA A 45 -6.29 1.22 3.54
N LEU A 46 -5.92 1.75 2.37
CA LEU A 46 -6.89 2.17 1.34
C LEU A 46 -7.66 0.98 0.73
N CYS A 47 -7.10 -0.22 0.75
CA CYS A 47 -7.79 -1.43 0.32
C CYS A 47 -8.83 -1.92 1.35
N GLY A 48 -8.69 -1.55 2.62
CA GLY A 48 -9.49 -2.09 3.73
C GLY A 48 -9.47 -3.62 3.73
N ASP A 49 -10.65 -4.22 3.70
CA ASP A 49 -10.86 -5.67 3.69
C ASP A 49 -10.53 -6.34 2.35
N LYS A 50 -10.28 -5.59 1.28
CA LYS A 50 -9.92 -6.15 -0.02
C LYS A 50 -8.44 -6.51 -0.09
N SER A 51 -8.12 -7.67 -0.67
CA SER A 51 -6.72 -8.06 -0.92
C SER A 51 -6.10 -7.21 -2.03
N VAL A 52 -4.86 -6.73 -1.82
CA VAL A 52 -4.08 -5.99 -2.82
C VAL A 52 -3.91 -6.76 -4.14
N LYS A 53 -3.97 -8.10 -4.10
CA LYS A 53 -3.85 -8.97 -5.27
C LYS A 53 -5.04 -8.85 -6.25
N THR A 54 -6.16 -8.31 -5.78
CA THR A 54 -7.42 -8.21 -6.55
C THR A 54 -7.71 -6.79 -7.06
N LEU A 55 -6.74 -5.88 -6.93
CA LEU A 55 -6.90 -4.48 -7.32
C LEU A 55 -6.87 -4.30 -8.83
N ALA A 56 -7.86 -3.58 -9.34
CA ALA A 56 -7.89 -3.09 -10.71
C ALA A 56 -7.12 -1.76 -10.84
N ARG A 57 -6.65 -1.45 -12.06
CA ARG A 57 -5.98 -0.16 -12.36
C ARG A 57 -6.84 1.06 -11.98
N ALA A 58 -8.16 0.95 -12.14
CA ALA A 58 -9.09 2.02 -11.79
C ALA A 58 -9.12 2.30 -10.28
N GLU A 59 -8.94 1.27 -9.43
CA GLU A 59 -8.86 1.44 -7.97
C GLU A 59 -7.59 2.19 -7.58
N LEU A 60 -6.44 1.80 -8.15
CA LEU A 60 -5.17 2.50 -7.92
C LEU A 60 -5.24 3.98 -8.33
N ALA A 61 -5.87 4.29 -9.47
CA ALA A 61 -6.08 5.67 -9.89
C ALA A 61 -6.96 6.45 -8.90
N ARG A 62 -8.05 5.84 -8.40
CA ARG A 62 -8.90 6.45 -7.37
C ARG A 62 -8.13 6.70 -6.08
N PHE A 63 -7.33 5.74 -5.61
CA PHE A 63 -6.50 5.89 -4.42
C PHE A 63 -5.51 7.05 -4.54
N LEU A 64 -4.87 7.22 -5.69
CA LEU A 64 -3.98 8.36 -5.95
C LEU A 64 -4.75 9.68 -5.93
N ALA A 65 -5.95 9.74 -6.52
CA ALA A 65 -6.80 10.92 -6.49
C ALA A 65 -7.23 11.27 -5.06
N THR A 66 -7.61 10.28 -4.24
CA THR A 66 -7.93 10.45 -2.81
C THR A 66 -6.72 11.00 -2.04
N LEU A 67 -5.53 10.43 -2.25
CA LEU A 67 -4.31 10.89 -1.59
C LEU A 67 -3.93 12.32 -2.00
N HIS A 68 -4.05 12.64 -3.29
CA HIS A 68 -3.80 13.99 -3.80
C HIS A 68 -4.81 15.00 -3.23
N GLY A 69 -6.11 14.67 -3.24
CA GLY A 69 -7.17 15.48 -2.63
C GLY A 69 -6.99 15.66 -1.12
N GLY A 70 -6.32 14.72 -0.45
CA GLY A 70 -5.90 14.83 0.95
C GLY A 70 -4.62 15.64 1.18
N GLY A 71 -4.10 16.34 0.17
CA GLY A 71 -2.98 17.27 0.30
C GLY A 71 -1.59 16.68 0.08
N LEU A 72 -1.46 15.43 -0.41
CA LEU A 72 -0.14 14.89 -0.77
C LEU A 72 0.39 15.59 -2.03
N SER A 73 1.58 16.17 -1.92
CA SER A 73 2.27 16.77 -3.06
C SER A 73 2.63 15.75 -4.13
N GLY A 74 2.81 16.22 -5.38
CA GLY A 74 3.22 15.38 -6.50
C GLY A 74 4.53 14.60 -6.25
N ARG A 75 5.48 15.19 -5.52
CA ARG A 75 6.73 14.51 -5.12
C ARG A 75 6.47 13.34 -4.17
N SER A 76 5.54 13.50 -3.21
CA SER A 76 5.15 12.42 -2.32
C SER A 76 4.44 11.30 -3.06
N LEU A 77 3.54 11.63 -3.99
CA LEU A 77 2.85 10.65 -4.83
C LEU A 77 3.81 9.88 -5.74
N ALA A 78 4.80 10.56 -6.35
CA ALA A 78 5.81 9.91 -7.16
C ALA A 78 6.65 8.89 -6.37
N ARG A 79 7.01 9.21 -5.12
CA ARG A 79 7.69 8.27 -4.21
C ARG A 79 6.77 7.09 -3.83
N MET A 80 5.51 7.35 -3.50
CA MET A 80 4.53 6.30 -3.21
C MET A 80 4.37 5.34 -4.38
N LEU A 81 4.24 5.87 -5.60
CA LEU A 81 4.16 5.07 -6.82
C LEU A 81 5.38 4.17 -7.02
N SER A 82 6.58 4.65 -6.70
CA SER A 82 7.80 3.83 -6.75
C SER A 82 7.79 2.72 -5.71
N ALA A 83 7.31 3.00 -4.49
CA ALA A 83 7.12 1.98 -3.46
C ALA A 83 6.09 0.93 -3.91
N TRP A 84 4.93 1.36 -4.43
CA TRP A 84 3.87 0.46 -4.89
C TRP A 84 4.32 -0.44 -6.02
N ARG A 85 5.01 0.09 -7.03
CA ARG A 85 5.58 -0.72 -8.12
C ARG A 85 6.56 -1.78 -7.61
N THR A 86 7.41 -1.40 -6.66
CA THR A 86 8.37 -2.32 -6.04
C THR A 86 7.64 -3.42 -5.24
N PHE A 87 6.61 -3.04 -4.49
CA PHE A 87 5.77 -3.97 -3.75
C PHE A 87 5.02 -4.94 -4.66
N PHE A 88 4.33 -4.47 -5.70
CA PHE A 88 3.60 -5.35 -6.62
C PHE A 88 4.53 -6.30 -7.37
N ARG A 89 5.72 -5.84 -7.78
CA ARG A 89 6.73 -6.75 -8.36
C ARG A 89 7.10 -7.86 -7.37
N PHE A 90 7.38 -7.51 -6.11
CA PHE A 90 7.64 -8.48 -5.05
C PHE A 90 6.46 -9.47 -4.85
N VAL A 91 5.22 -8.98 -4.87
CA VAL A 91 4.03 -9.84 -4.74
C VAL A 91 3.92 -10.83 -5.91
N ILE A 92 4.12 -10.36 -7.14
CA ILE A 92 4.08 -11.20 -8.35
C ILE A 92 5.22 -12.24 -8.35
N GLU A 93 6.43 -11.85 -7.94
CA GLU A 93 7.57 -12.78 -7.85
C GLU A 93 7.36 -13.87 -6.77
N ARG A 94 6.54 -13.59 -5.76
CA ARG A 94 6.25 -14.52 -4.66
C ARG A 94 5.08 -15.48 -4.95
N ASP A 95 4.11 -15.04 -5.74
CA ASP A 95 2.88 -15.78 -6.05
C ASP A 95 2.50 -15.50 -7.53
N PRO A 96 3.05 -16.29 -8.46
CA PRO A 96 2.94 -16.03 -9.90
C PRO A 96 1.57 -16.33 -10.51
#